data_AF-A0A498SR76-F1
#
_entry.id   AF-A0A498SR76-F1
#
_cell.length_a   1.000
_cell.length_b   1.000
_cell.length_c   1.000
_cell.angle_alpha   90.00
_cell.angle_beta   90.00
_cell.angle_gamma   90.00
#
_symmetry.space_group_name_H-M   'P 1'
#
loop_
_entity.id
_entity.type
_entity.pdbx_description
1 polymer ?
#
loop_
_entity_poly.entity_id
_entity_poly.type
_entity_poly.pdbx_seq_one_letter_code
_entity_poly.pdbx_strand_id
1 'polypeptide(L)'
;MDVVGVSSSSDVYVYLLPFTVRKQLAAILDIDNAWELLAFVMPDIGNADIRACRNAGSFESPTENLLAIWGSKGNNVTQLYNCLGRAKLVRAMKAMRHL
;
A
#
# COMPACT_ATOMS: atom_id res chain seq x y z
N MET A 1 -33.56 1.73 23.52
CA MET A 1 -33.40 1.24 22.14
C MET A 1 -32.00 1.58 21.74
N ASP A 2 -31.17 0.56 21.70
CA ASP A 2 -29.75 0.62 21.37
C ASP A 2 -29.53 1.12 19.95
N VAL A 3 -28.56 2.02 19.79
CA VAL A 3 -27.72 2.01 18.59
C VAL A 3 -26.31 1.78 19.11
N VAL A 4 -25.99 0.49 19.25
CA VAL A 4 -24.61 0.03 19.42
C VAL A 4 -23.84 0.57 18.22
N GLY A 5 -23.05 1.62 18.44
CA GLY A 5 -21.97 1.98 17.54
C GLY A 5 -20.99 0.83 17.55
N VAL A 6 -21.22 -0.16 16.69
CA VAL A 6 -20.22 -1.17 16.36
C VAL A 6 -19.05 -0.37 15.81
N SER A 7 -18.01 -0.17 16.63
CA SER A 7 -16.72 0.26 16.11
C SER A 7 -16.31 -0.83 15.13
N SER A 8 -16.46 -0.48 13.86
CA SER A 8 -15.94 -1.19 12.70
C SER A 8 -14.55 -1.73 13.03
N SER A 9 -14.25 -2.95 12.57
CA SER A 9 -12.94 -3.59 12.63
C SER A 9 -11.83 -2.53 12.60
N SER A 10 -10.97 -2.51 13.63
CA SER A 10 -9.87 -1.56 13.73
C SER A 10 -9.11 -1.56 12.42
N ASP A 11 -9.31 -0.53 11.58
CA ASP A 11 -8.70 -0.46 10.25
C ASP A 11 -7.18 -0.47 10.46
N VAL A 12 -6.55 -1.61 10.16
CA VAL A 12 -5.11 -1.80 10.35
C VAL A 12 -4.40 -0.77 9.48
N TYR A 13 -3.52 0.05 10.06
CA TYR A 13 -2.75 1.02 9.31
C TYR A 13 -1.70 0.36 8.42
N VAL A 14 -1.37 0.98 7.27
CA VAL A 14 -0.36 0.45 6.33
C VAL A 14 1.02 0.33 6.99
N TYR A 15 1.38 1.22 7.92
CA TYR A 15 2.67 1.12 8.63
C TYR A 15 2.74 -0.10 9.57
N LEU A 16 1.60 -0.74 9.89
CA LEU A 16 1.52 -1.98 10.67
C LEU A 16 1.42 -3.23 9.80
N LEU A 17 1.54 -3.10 8.47
CA LEU A 17 1.46 -4.24 7.56
C LEU A 17 2.52 -5.30 7.94
N PRO A 18 2.12 -6.58 8.10
CA PRO A 18 3.05 -7.66 8.40
C PRO A 18 4.22 -7.70 7.43
N PHE A 19 5.43 -7.97 7.96
CA PHE A 19 6.65 -8.01 7.16
C PHE A 19 6.53 -8.92 5.93
N THR A 20 5.94 -10.10 6.09
CA THR A 20 5.74 -11.08 5.02
C THR A 20 4.87 -10.52 3.89
N VAL A 21 3.76 -9.86 4.22
CA VAL A 21 2.88 -9.23 3.22
C VAL A 21 3.59 -8.07 2.54
N ARG A 22 4.34 -7.25 3.29
CA ARG A 22 5.10 -6.13 2.71
C ARG A 22 6.13 -6.60 1.69
N LYS A 23 6.89 -7.65 2.02
CA LYS A 23 7.88 -8.26 1.11
C LYS A 23 7.22 -8.93 -0.08
N GLN A 24 6.07 -9.57 0.09
CA GLN A 24 5.32 -10.16 -1.01
C GLN A 24 4.79 -9.09 -1.97
N LEU A 25 4.27 -7.97 -1.45
CA LEU A 25 3.86 -6.83 -2.27
C LEU A 25 5.04 -6.25 -3.05
N ALA A 26 6.17 -6.02 -2.40
CA ALA A 26 7.39 -5.54 -3.04
C ALA A 26 7.84 -6.47 -4.18
N ALA A 27 7.91 -7.78 -3.93
CA ALA A 27 8.28 -8.76 -4.94
C ALA A 27 7.34 -8.78 -6.17
N ILE A 28 6.08 -8.35 -6.02
CA ILE A 28 5.11 -8.26 -7.11
C ILE A 28 5.20 -6.91 -7.83
N LEU A 29 5.33 -5.82 -7.08
CA LEU A 29 5.14 -4.46 -7.57
C LEU A 29 6.44 -3.77 -8.03
N ASP A 30 7.60 -4.25 -7.57
CA ASP A 30 8.88 -3.75 -8.06
C ASP A 30 9.16 -4.24 -9.50
N ILE A 31 8.57 -5.37 -9.90
CA ILE A 31 8.67 -5.89 -11.28
C ILE A 31 8.01 -4.90 -12.24
N ASP A 32 8.75 -4.55 -13.30
CA ASP A 32 8.33 -3.61 -14.35
C ASP A 32 7.82 -2.25 -13.82
N ASN A 33 8.26 -1.85 -12.63
CA ASN A 33 7.80 -0.64 -11.94
C ASN A 33 6.27 -0.57 -11.74
N ALA A 34 5.60 -1.71 -11.54
CA ALA A 34 4.15 -1.75 -11.33
C ALA A 34 3.67 -0.96 -10.08
N TRP A 35 4.56 -0.68 -9.13
CA TRP A 35 4.31 0.23 -8.01
C TRP A 35 3.91 1.65 -8.45
N GLU A 36 4.32 2.10 -9.64
CA GLU A 36 3.92 3.42 -10.16
C GLU A 36 2.43 3.48 -10.53
N LEU A 37 1.86 2.36 -11.00
CA LEU A 37 0.41 2.23 -11.25
C LEU A 37 -0.38 2.35 -9.94
N LEU A 38 0.17 1.80 -8.86
CA LEU A 38 -0.39 1.95 -7.52
C LEU A 38 -0.28 3.39 -7.03
N ALA A 39 0.90 3.99 -7.13
CA ALA A 39 1.14 5.38 -6.73
C ALA A 39 0.18 6.36 -7.43
N PHE A 40 -0.10 6.15 -8.73
CA PHE A 40 -1.00 7.00 -9.51
C PHE A 40 -2.44 7.04 -8.96
N VAL A 41 -2.90 5.98 -8.31
CA VAL A 41 -4.26 5.91 -7.76
C VAL A 41 -4.31 6.20 -6.27
N MET A 42 -3.17 6.30 -5.58
CA MET A 42 -3.12 6.57 -4.15
C MET A 42 -3.45 8.04 -3.85
N PRO A 43 -4.40 8.32 -2.93
CA PRO A 43 -4.61 9.67 -2.44
C PRO A 43 -3.34 10.17 -1.74
N ASP A 44 -3.12 11.48 -1.81
CA ASP A 44 -2.03 12.18 -1.12
C ASP A 44 -0.60 11.75 -1.53
N ILE A 45 -0.44 10.96 -2.60
CA ILE A 45 0.84 10.68 -3.22
C ILE A 45 1.05 11.65 -4.39
N GLY A 46 2.11 12.46 -4.30
CA GLY A 46 2.48 13.44 -5.32
C GLY A 46 3.74 13.06 -6.09
N ASN A 47 4.08 13.86 -7.11
CA ASN A 47 5.29 13.69 -7.92
C ASN A 47 6.59 13.71 -7.08
N ALA A 48 6.61 14.44 -5.96
CA ALA A 48 7.75 14.46 -5.06
C ALA A 48 7.97 13.10 -4.39
N ASP A 49 6.88 12.47 -3.90
CA ASP A 49 6.91 11.15 -3.27
C ASP A 49 7.35 10.07 -4.29
N ILE A 50 6.81 10.12 -5.52
CA ILE A 50 7.17 9.19 -6.60
C ILE A 50 8.66 9.31 -6.96
N ARG A 51 9.19 10.54 -7.04
CA ARG A 51 10.63 10.75 -7.30
C ARG A 51 11.49 10.22 -6.16
N ALA A 52 11.07 10.37 -4.91
CA ALA A 52 11.77 9.79 -3.77
C ALA A 52 11.83 8.25 -3.87
N CYS A 53 10.72 7.61 -4.30
CA CYS A 53 10.68 6.16 -4.51
C CYS A 53 11.55 5.70 -5.70
N ARG A 54 11.58 6.44 -6.81
CA ARG A 54 12.45 6.12 -7.98
C ARG A 54 13.93 6.27 -7.68
N ASN A 55 14.28 7.29 -6.89
CA ASN A 55 15.67 7.59 -6.55
C ASN A 55 16.18 6.74 -5.38
N ALA A 56 15.38 5.78 -4.91
CA ALA A 56 15.77 4.80 -3.91
C ALA A 56 17.06 4.09 -4.37
N GLY A 57 17.95 3.79 -3.42
CA GLY A 57 19.21 3.12 -3.73
C GLY A 57 18.99 1.76 -4.39
N SER A 58 19.99 1.23 -5.10
CA SER A 58 19.87 -0.06 -5.85
C SER A 58 19.47 -1.27 -5.00
N PHE A 59 19.49 -1.17 -3.68
CA PHE A 59 19.12 -2.21 -2.72
C PHE A 59 17.79 -1.93 -2.00
N GLU A 60 17.13 -0.82 -2.32
CA GLU A 60 15.87 -0.40 -1.72
C GLU A 60 14.70 -0.77 -2.63
N SER A 61 13.58 -1.17 -2.02
CA SER A 61 12.35 -1.46 -2.76
C SER A 61 11.53 -0.17 -2.90
N PRO A 62 11.27 0.30 -4.14
CA PRO A 62 10.36 1.43 -4.37
C PRO A 62 8.97 1.18 -3.78
N THR A 63 8.48 -0.06 -3.81
CA THR A 63 7.21 -0.43 -3.17
C THR A 63 7.25 -0.25 -1.66
N GLU A 64 8.29 -0.73 -0.98
CA GLU A 64 8.38 -0.55 0.48
C GLU A 64 8.49 0.93 0.86
N ASN A 65 9.23 1.72 0.09
CA ASN A 65 9.33 3.17 0.28
C ASN A 65 7.96 3.85 0.07
N LEU A 66 7.24 3.50 -1.00
CA LEU A 66 5.89 4.01 -1.26
C LEU A 66 4.94 3.68 -0.10
N LEU A 67 4.95 2.43 0.39
CA LEU A 67 4.11 1.99 1.50
C LEU A 67 4.48 2.71 2.81
N ALA A 68 5.76 2.96 3.06
CA ALA A 68 6.22 3.71 4.22
C ALA A 68 5.77 5.18 4.16
N ILE A 69 5.96 5.85 3.02
CA ILE A 69 5.52 7.23 2.80
C ILE A 69 4.00 7.31 2.97
N TRP A 70 3.24 6.48 2.26
CA TRP A 70 1.78 6.54 2.29
C TRP A 70 1.19 6.14 3.65
N GLY A 71 1.80 5.16 4.31
CA GLY A 71 1.44 4.73 5.67
C GLY A 71 1.72 5.81 6.72
N SER A 72 2.82 6.57 6.58
CA SER A 72 3.11 7.71 7.49
C SER A 72 2.08 8.83 7.42
N LYS A 73 1.29 8.90 6.33
CA LYS A 73 0.16 9.84 6.16
C LYS A 73 -1.14 9.32 6.80
N GLY A 74 -1.11 8.17 7.50
CA GLY A 74 -2.25 7.64 8.24
C GLY A 74 -3.21 6.77 7.41
N ASN A 75 -2.80 6.32 6.22
CA ASN A 75 -3.63 5.46 5.38
C ASN A 75 -3.67 4.01 5.91
N ASN A 76 -4.78 3.33 5.64
CA ASN A 76 -5.08 1.99 6.15
C ASN A 76 -5.07 0.88 5.07
N VAL A 77 -5.07 -0.37 5.53
CA VAL A 77 -5.01 -1.59 4.72
C VAL A 77 -6.22 -1.72 3.80
N THR A 78 -7.41 -1.30 4.25
CA THR A 78 -8.63 -1.27 3.43
C THR A 78 -8.46 -0.32 2.23
N GLN A 79 -7.94 0.88 2.46
CA GLN A 79 -7.63 1.83 1.39
C GLN A 79 -6.54 1.29 0.44
N LEU A 80 -5.52 0.60 0.97
CA LEU A 80 -4.48 -0.04 0.16
C LEU A 80 -5.10 -1.08 -0.78
N TYR A 81 -5.95 -1.96 -0.26
CA TYR A 81 -6.64 -2.99 -1.04
C TYR A 81 -7.50 -2.37 -2.16
N ASN A 82 -8.22 -1.29 -1.84
CA ASN A 82 -9.03 -0.55 -2.81
C ASN A 82 -8.17 0.09 -3.92
N CYS A 83 -7.02 0.67 -3.57
CA CYS A 83 -6.07 1.23 -4.56
C CYS A 83 -5.52 0.15 -5.49
N LEU A 84 -5.14 -1.02 -4.95
CA LEU A 84 -4.71 -2.17 -5.76
C LEU A 84 -5.81 -2.61 -6.75
N GLY A 85 -7.07 -2.61 -6.31
CA GLY A 85 -8.22 -2.90 -7.17
C GLY A 85 -8.38 -1.88 -8.30
N ARG A 86 -8.29 -0.57 -7.99
CA ARG A 86 -8.36 0.51 -8.99
C ARG A 86 -7.24 0.44 -10.02
N ALA A 87 -6.03 0.06 -9.59
CA ALA A 87 -4.88 -0.15 -10.47
C ALA A 87 -4.88 -1.52 -11.18
N LYS A 88 -5.90 -2.36 -10.96
CA LYS A 88 -6.03 -3.73 -11.53
C LYS A 88 -4.85 -4.66 -11.16
N LEU A 89 -4.23 -4.44 -10.00
CA LEU A 89 -3.07 -5.20 -9.50
C LEU A 89 -3.52 -6.49 -8.78
N VAL A 90 -4.18 -7.38 -9.51
CA VAL A 90 -4.87 -8.57 -8.94
C VAL A 90 -3.95 -9.50 -8.15
N ARG A 91 -2.68 -9.67 -8.57
CA ARG A 91 -1.71 -10.50 -7.85
C ARG A 91 -1.38 -9.92 -6.47
N ALA A 92 -1.19 -8.60 -6.38
CA ALA A 92 -0.95 -7.91 -5.12
C ALA A 92 -2.19 -7.96 -4.20
N MET A 93 -3.40 -7.84 -4.75
CA MET A 93 -4.63 -8.04 -3.97
C MET A 93 -4.70 -9.45 -3.33
N LYS A 94 -4.25 -10.48 -4.04
CA LYS A 94 -4.19 -11.85 -3.49
C LYS A 94 -3.21 -11.98 -2.33
N ALA A 95 -2.08 -11.24 -2.36
CA ALA A 95 -1.11 -11.22 -1.28
C ALA A 95 -1.68 -10.64 0.04
N MET A 96 -2.69 -9.77 -0.05
CA MET A 96 -3.34 -9.14 1.09
C MET A 96 -4.61 -9.85 1.58
N ARG A 97 -5.04 -10.93 0.93
CA ARG A 97 -6.35 -11.56 1.18
C ARG A 97 -6.55 -12.09 2.61
N HIS A 98 -5.45 -12.41 3.29
CA HIS A 98 -5.46 -13.05 4.61
C HIS A 98 -5.21 -12.05 5.76
N LEU A 99 -5.25 -10.76 5.45
CA LEU A 99 -5.20 -9.68 6.45
C LEU A 99 -6.58 -9.44 7.07
#